data_AF-A0A0F9S1H2-F1
#
_entry.id   AF-A0A0F9S1H2-F1
#
_cell.length_a   1.000
_cell.length_b   1.000
_cell.length_c   1.000
_cell.angle_alpha   90.00
_cell.angle_beta   90.00
_cell.angle_gamma   90.00
#
_symmetry.space_group_name_H-M   'P 1'
#
loop_
_entity.id
_entity.type
_entity.pdbx_description
1 polymer ?
#
loop_
_entity_poly.entity_id
_entity_poly.type
_entity_poly.pdbx_seq_one_letter_code
_entity_poly.pdbx_strand_id
1 'polypeptide(L)'
;MIYLIFTPEGFAEAQADILEDKAALWINNNLLSPEQLASLSAHDINVSFLPNLIDARDEKAIIAALEYVETQSPKEEILVEYP
;
A
#
# COMPACT_ATOMS: atom_id res chain seq x y z
N MET A 1 -1.89 10.16 -4.69
CA MET A 1 -1.33 9.00 -5.41
C MET A 1 -1.23 7.88 -4.40
N ILE A 2 -1.62 6.67 -4.78
CA ILE A 2 -1.75 5.55 -3.83
C ILE A 2 -0.87 4.39 -4.28
N TYR A 3 0.01 3.93 -3.39
CA TYR A 3 0.76 2.68 -3.56
C TYR A 3 0.02 1.55 -2.85
N LEU A 4 -0.26 0.48 -3.58
CA LEU A 4 -0.89 -0.72 -3.05
C LEU A 4 0.13 -1.87 -2.98
N ILE A 5 0.53 -2.24 -1.77
CA ILE A 5 1.67 -3.12 -1.54
C ILE A 5 1.26 -4.33 -0.67
N PHE A 6 1.53 -5.53 -1.19
CA PHE A 6 1.09 -6.77 -0.54
C PHE A 6 2.23 -7.56 0.12
N THR A 7 3.49 -7.24 -0.23
CA THR A 7 4.68 -7.94 0.26
C THR A 7 5.71 -6.97 0.86
N PRO A 8 6.55 -7.42 1.80
CA PRO A 8 7.64 -6.60 2.35
C PRO A 8 8.70 -6.24 1.30
N GLU A 9 8.92 -7.11 0.30
CA GLU A 9 9.82 -6.85 -0.83
C GLU A 9 9.32 -5.67 -1.67
N GLY A 10 8.04 -5.68 -2.06
CA GLY A 10 7.44 -4.58 -2.80
C GLY A 10 7.47 -3.26 -2.03
N PHE A 11 7.35 -3.31 -0.69
CA PHE A 11 7.53 -2.11 0.13
C PHE A 11 8.95 -1.57 0.07
N ALA A 12 9.96 -2.44 0.16
CA ALA A 12 11.35 -2.03 0.12
C ALA A 12 11.73 -1.40 -1.24
N GLU A 13 11.16 -1.91 -2.33
CA GLU A 13 11.38 -1.37 -3.68
C GLU A 13 10.70 -0.01 -3.86
N ALA A 14 9.43 0.13 -3.43
CA ALA A 14 8.67 1.37 -3.57
C ALA A 14 8.93 2.40 -2.46
N GLN A 15 9.69 2.07 -1.41
CA GLN A 15 9.86 2.95 -0.24
C GLN A 15 10.40 4.32 -0.62
N ALA A 16 11.38 4.36 -1.53
CA ALA A 16 12.00 5.61 -1.97
C ALA A 16 10.97 6.51 -2.68
N ASP A 17 10.21 5.94 -3.62
CA ASP A 17 9.18 6.65 -4.38
C ASP A 17 8.01 7.09 -3.50
N ILE A 18 7.52 6.24 -2.57
CA ILE A 18 6.46 6.61 -1.62
C ILE A 18 6.88 7.84 -0.79
N LEU A 19 8.14 7.88 -0.35
CA LEU A 19 8.69 9.00 0.43
C LEU A 19 8.85 10.26 -0.42
N GLU A 20 9.26 10.13 -1.68
CA GLU A 20 9.42 11.25 -2.62
C GLU A 20 8.07 11.85 -3.00
N ASP A 21 7.11 11.01 -3.38
CA ASP A 21 5.76 11.41 -3.80
C ASP A 21 4.85 11.81 -2.63
N LYS A 22 5.23 11.46 -1.39
CA LYS A 22 4.36 11.53 -0.20
C LYS A 22 3.01 10.85 -0.44
N ALA A 23 3.06 9.73 -1.15
CA ALA A 23 1.89 9.02 -1.58
C ALA A 23 1.24 8.24 -0.42
N ALA A 24 -0.07 8.08 -0.47
CA ALA A 24 -0.77 7.25 0.50
C ALA A 24 -0.45 5.77 0.25
N LEU A 25 -0.35 4.99 1.31
CA LEU A 25 0.06 3.60 1.27
C LEU A 25 -1.07 2.70 1.74
N TRP A 26 -1.38 1.67 0.96
CA TRP A 26 -2.29 0.60 1.36
C TRP A 26 -1.53 -0.72 1.43
N ILE A 27 -1.55 -1.35 2.60
CA ILE A 27 -0.79 -2.57 2.87
C ILE A 27 -1.60 -3.65 3.57
N ASN A 28 -1.15 -4.88 3.43
CA ASN A 28 -1.62 -5.98 4.27
C ASN A 28 -1.36 -5.69 5.76
N ASN A 29 -2.29 -6.10 6.61
CA ASN A 29 -2.08 -6.02 8.05
C ASN A 29 -0.87 -6.89 8.45
N ASN A 30 -0.01 -6.38 9.32
CA ASN A 30 1.29 -6.96 9.71
C ASN A 30 2.40 -6.98 8.64
N LEU A 31 2.26 -6.26 7.52
CA LEU A 31 3.35 -6.15 6.55
C LEU A 31 4.51 -5.30 7.09
N LEU A 32 4.20 -4.20 7.77
CA LEU A 32 5.17 -3.27 8.34
C LEU A 32 5.32 -3.44 9.84
N SER A 33 6.56 -3.27 10.30
CA SER A 33 6.87 -3.14 11.73
C SER A 33 6.42 -1.78 12.27
N PRO A 34 6.13 -1.65 13.57
CA PRO A 34 5.71 -0.39 14.19
C PRO A 34 6.73 0.75 13.99
N GLU A 35 8.03 0.44 13.92
CA GLU A 35 9.08 1.42 13.63
C GLU A 35 8.99 1.98 12.21
N GLN A 36 8.60 1.14 11.24
CA GLN A 36 8.42 1.55 9.85
C GLN A 36 7.16 2.40 9.69
N LEU A 37 6.07 2.00 10.35
CA LEU A 37 4.84 2.81 10.41
C LEU A 37 5.10 4.19 11.03
N ALA A 38 5.84 4.25 12.14
CA ALA A 38 6.21 5.51 12.77
C ALA A 38 7.06 6.40 11.85
N SER A 39 7.96 5.80 11.07
CA SER A 39 8.77 6.53 10.08
C SER A 39 7.88 7.11 8.97
N LEU A 40 6.95 6.33 8.42
CA LEU A 40 6.02 6.81 7.39
C LEU A 40 5.12 7.94 7.93
N SER A 41 4.56 7.78 9.12
CA SER A 41 3.74 8.82 9.75
C SER A 41 4.54 10.09 10.06
N ALA A 42 5.84 9.99 10.39
CA ALA A 42 6.70 11.15 10.58
C ALA A 42 6.95 11.95 9.29
N HIS A 43 6.74 11.32 8.13
CA HIS A 43 6.84 11.93 6.81
C HIS A 43 5.48 12.39 6.24
N ASP A 44 4.43 12.45 7.08
CA ASP A 44 3.06 12.80 6.68
C ASP A 44 2.43 11.81 5.67
N ILE A 45 2.94 10.57 5.61
CA ILE A 45 2.41 9.52 4.74
C ILE A 45 1.25 8.83 5.44
N ASN A 46 0.10 8.81 4.77
CA ASN A 46 -1.09 8.13 5.27
C ASN A 46 -1.00 6.63 4.96
N VAL A 47 -0.94 5.80 6.00
CA VAL A 47 -0.87 4.34 5.87
C VAL A 47 -2.20 3.72 6.27
N SER A 48 -2.84 3.07 5.30
CA SER A 48 -4.09 2.35 5.46
C SER A 48 -3.84 0.84 5.38
N PHE A 49 -4.62 0.08 6.14
CA PHE A 49 -4.54 -1.37 6.14
C PHE A 49 -5.70 -1.98 5.38
N LEU A 50 -5.39 -2.98 4.56
CA LEU A 50 -6.40 -3.76 3.87
C LEU A 50 -7.19 -4.59 4.90
N PRO A 51 -8.52 -4.71 4.71
CA PRO A 51 -9.38 -5.44 5.64
C PRO A 51 -9.14 -6.96 5.62
N ASN A 52 -8.57 -7.49 4.55
CA ASN A 52 -8.21 -8.89 4.37
C ASN A 52 -6.73 -9.01 4.04
N LEU A 53 -6.13 -10.14 4.42
CA LEU A 53 -4.78 -10.50 3.99
C LEU A 53 -4.85 -10.93 2.53
N ILE A 54 -4.24 -10.14 1.65
CA ILE A 54 -4.20 -10.38 0.21
C ILE A 54 -2.93 -11.15 -0.13
N ASP A 55 -3.09 -12.30 -0.78
CA ASP A 55 -1.95 -13.01 -1.36
C ASP A 55 -1.60 -12.35 -2.70
N ALA A 56 -0.36 -11.86 -2.83
CA ALA A 56 0.15 -11.23 -4.04
C ALA A 56 0.22 -12.18 -5.25
N ARG A 57 -0.05 -13.48 -5.06
CA ARG A 57 -0.12 -14.50 -6.11
C ARG A 57 -1.56 -14.82 -6.52
N ASP A 58 -2.54 -14.28 -5.79
CA ASP A 58 -3.97 -14.44 -6.09
C ASP A 58 -4.47 -13.17 -6.80
N GLU A 59 -4.46 -13.20 -8.13
CA GLU A 59 -4.90 -12.07 -8.96
C GLU A 59 -6.32 -11.59 -8.63
N LYS A 60 -7.22 -12.49 -8.21
CA LYS A 60 -8.58 -12.08 -7.81
C LYS A 60 -8.58 -11.30 -6.51
N ALA A 61 -7.76 -11.73 -5.55
CA ALA A 61 -7.61 -11.01 -4.29
C ALA A 61 -7.00 -9.62 -4.51
N ILE A 62 -6.05 -9.49 -5.43
CA ILE A 62 -5.44 -8.21 -5.79
C ILE A 62 -6.47 -7.28 -6.44
N ILE A 63 -7.24 -7.77 -7.40
CA ILE A 63 -8.30 -6.97 -8.05
C ILE A 63 -9.33 -6.51 -7.03
N ALA A 64 -9.77 -7.40 -6.13
CA ALA A 64 -10.72 -7.03 -5.08
C ALA A 64 -10.16 -5.98 -4.10
N ALA A 65 -8.86 -6.04 -3.81
CA ALA A 65 -8.18 -5.05 -2.99
C ALA A 65 -8.07 -3.69 -3.71
N LEU A 66 -7.77 -3.70 -5.01
CA LEU A 66 -7.73 -2.52 -5.84
C LEU A 66 -9.10 -1.84 -5.89
N GLU A 67 -10.16 -2.59 -6.22
CA GLU A 67 -11.53 -2.08 -6.23
C GLU A 67 -11.93 -1.50 -4.87
N TYR A 68 -11.52 -2.15 -3.77
CA TYR A 68 -11.76 -1.63 -2.44
C TYR A 68 -11.07 -0.29 -2.21
N VAL A 69 -9.78 -0.17 -2.55
CA VAL A 69 -9.03 1.09 -2.41
C VAL A 69 -9.63 2.19 -3.29
N GLU A 70 -10.04 1.88 -4.53
CA GLU A 70 -10.73 2.82 -5.43
C GLU A 70 -12.04 3.34 -4.82
N THR A 71 -12.82 2.47 -4.18
CA THR A 71 -14.08 2.90 -3.52
C THR A 71 -13.85 3.80 -2.31
N GLN A 72 -12.72 3.64 -1.61
CA GLN A 72 -12.37 4.48 -0.46
C GLN A 72 -11.77 5.82 -0.90
N SER A 73 -11.09 5.84 -2.05
CA SER A 73 -10.41 7.02 -2.58
C SER A 73 -10.82 7.32 -4.03
N PRO A 74 -12.08 7.74 -4.29
CA PRO A 74 -12.63 7.91 -5.64
C PRO A 74 -12.04 9.08 -6.45
N LYS A 75 -10.98 9.73 -5.97
CA LYS A 75 -10.32 10.89 -6.60
C LYS A 75 -8.80 10.79 -6.67
N GLU A 76 -8.21 9.66 -6.30
CA GLU A 76 -6.76 9.48 -6.33
C GLU A 76 -6.35 8.42 -7.34
N GLU A 77 -5.27 8.70 -8.08
CA GLU A 77 -4.63 7.71 -8.95
C GLU A 77 -3.98 6.60 -8.11
N ILE A 78 -4.30 5.34 -8.43
CA ILE A 78 -3.74 4.15 -7.79
C ILE A 78 -2.72 3.50 -8.73
N LEU A 79 -1.52 3.27 -8.24
CA LEU A 79 -0.49 2.49 -8.91
C LEU A 79 -0.34 1.13 -8.21
N VAL A 80 -0.38 0.08 -9.02
CA VAL A 80 -0.23 -1.30 -8.58
C VAL A 80 1.00 -1.87 -9.26
N GLU A 81 2.01 -2.23 -8.47
CA GLU A 81 3.19 -2.94 -8.97
C GLU A 81 3.07 -4.44 -8.69
N TYR A 82 3.34 -5.24 -9.72
CA TYR A 82 3.35 -6.70 -9.66
C TYR A 82 4.79 -7.21 -9.88
N PRO A 83 5.25 -8.21 -9.12
CA PRO A 83 6.42 -9.00 -9.48
C PRO A 83 6.14 -10.00 -10.62
#